data_AF-A0A7S2TYE8-F1
#
_entry.id   AF-A0A7S2TYE8-F1
#
_cell.length_a   1.000
_cell.length_b   1.000
_cell.length_c   1.000
_cell.angle_alpha   90.00
_cell.angle_beta   90.00
_cell.angle_gamma   90.00
#
_symmetry.space_group_name_H-M   'P 1'
#
loop_
_entity.id
_entity.type
_entity.pdbx_description
1 polymer ?
#
loop_
_entity_poly.entity_id
_entity_poly.type
_entity_poly.pdbx_seq_one_letter_code
_entity_poly.pdbx_strand_id
1 'polypeptide(L)'
;MHAHEKAILHEEEAKDTEVIAKDASGRYSLKSNSIIKKFGRTDANEDSTFPVPPPSKKQKRKQRERRDPNAVRKKGDAWAAFHAATITPKLRKELRVLQMRDQLDPKRFFKKTGKKKKLNTNVQIGQMIDGPTDWYVDRATKKQARKSALDSALESKDVRGYIKSKFLEIQASKPVLHKRKKGKGRKRKGRK
;
A
#
# COMPACT_ATOMS: atom_id res chain seq x y z
N MET A 1 -33.10 -6.68 -6.48
CA MET A 1 -31.71 -7.07 -6.13
C MET A 1 -31.61 -8.53 -5.65
N HIS A 2 -32.38 -9.47 -6.22
CA HIS A 2 -32.36 -10.90 -5.82
C HIS A 2 -32.56 -11.85 -7.02
N ALA A 3 -32.51 -11.34 -8.25
CA ALA A 3 -32.74 -12.11 -9.48
C ALA A 3 -31.47 -12.32 -10.32
N HIS A 4 -30.42 -11.51 -10.10
CA HIS A 4 -29.16 -11.64 -10.83
C HIS A 4 -28.17 -12.62 -10.16
N GLU A 5 -28.45 -13.05 -8.93
CA GLU A 5 -27.64 -14.02 -8.18
C GLU A 5 -28.05 -15.49 -8.43
N LYS A 6 -29.25 -15.75 -8.98
CA LYS A 6 -29.69 -17.13 -9.27
C LYS A 6 -29.20 -17.70 -10.60
N ALA A 7 -28.61 -16.88 -11.48
CA ALA A 7 -28.06 -17.34 -12.76
C ALA A 7 -26.60 -17.82 -12.66
N ILE A 8 -25.86 -17.40 -11.62
CA ILE A 8 -24.43 -17.74 -11.47
C ILE A 8 -24.23 -19.13 -10.83
N LEU A 9 -25.25 -19.66 -10.16
CA LEU A 9 -25.19 -20.99 -9.51
C LEU A 9 -25.62 -22.16 -10.42
N HIS A 10 -26.04 -21.92 -11.67
CA HIS A 10 -26.52 -23.00 -12.56
C HIS A 10 -25.56 -23.34 -13.72
N GLU A 11 -24.40 -22.67 -13.82
CA GLU A 11 -23.40 -22.93 -14.87
C GLU A 11 -22.18 -23.74 -14.41
N GLU A 12 -22.05 -24.09 -13.13
CA GLU A 12 -20.94 -24.94 -12.65
C GLU A 12 -21.26 -26.44 -12.56
N GLU A 13 -22.51 -26.88 -12.75
CA GLU A 13 -22.85 -28.31 -12.74
C GLU A 13 -22.63 -29.03 -14.08
N ALA A 14 -22.13 -28.35 -15.11
CA ALA A 14 -22.12 -28.86 -16.49
C ALA A 14 -20.74 -29.25 -17.05
N LYS A 15 -19.76 -29.66 -16.21
CA LYS A 15 -18.42 -30.07 -16.71
C LYS A 15 -17.87 -31.42 -16.28
N ASP A 16 -18.61 -32.21 -15.50
CA ASP A 16 -18.20 -33.58 -15.15
C ASP A 16 -19.23 -34.61 -15.64
N THR A 17 -19.41 -34.72 -16.97
CA THR A 17 -20.20 -35.80 -17.60
C THR A 17 -19.37 -36.56 -18.63
N GLU A 18 -18.33 -37.25 -18.17
CA GLU A 18 -17.68 -38.28 -19.00
C GLU A 18 -18.41 -39.63 -18.88
N VAL A 19 -19.34 -39.83 -19.82
CA VAL A 19 -19.70 -41.06 -20.55
C VAL A 19 -19.68 -42.39 -19.77
N ILE A 20 -20.86 -42.82 -19.34
CA ILE A 20 -21.17 -44.17 -18.84
C ILE A 20 -21.87 -44.95 -19.95
N ALA A 21 -21.20 -45.94 -20.55
CA ALA A 21 -21.87 -46.92 -21.43
C ALA A 21 -22.48 -48.05 -20.58
N LYS A 22 -23.75 -48.40 -20.84
CA LYS A 22 -24.47 -49.51 -20.19
C LYS A 22 -24.37 -50.76 -21.07
N ASP A 23 -23.92 -51.87 -20.50
CA ASP A 23 -24.05 -53.19 -21.14
C ASP A 23 -25.39 -53.84 -20.75
N ALA A 24 -25.86 -54.81 -21.56
CA ALA A 24 -27.20 -55.42 -21.53
C ALA A 24 -27.59 -56.18 -20.24
N SER A 25 -26.75 -56.16 -19.20
CA SER A 25 -27.02 -56.75 -17.88
C SER A 25 -27.12 -55.71 -16.75
N GLY A 26 -27.16 -54.41 -17.07
CA GLY A 26 -27.53 -53.36 -16.11
C GLY A 26 -26.48 -53.01 -15.06
N ARG A 27 -25.23 -53.44 -15.21
CA ARG A 27 -24.11 -53.01 -14.35
C ARG A 27 -23.25 -51.94 -15.02
N TYR A 28 -22.85 -50.93 -14.26
CA TYR A 28 -21.98 -49.84 -14.68
C TYR A 28 -20.51 -50.28 -14.69
N SER A 29 -19.80 -50.07 -15.80
CA SER A 29 -18.37 -50.42 -15.96
C SER A 29 -17.54 -49.17 -16.26
N LEU A 30 -16.44 -48.98 -15.51
CA LEU A 30 -15.46 -47.92 -15.73
C LEU A 30 -14.42 -48.38 -16.75
N LYS A 31 -14.24 -47.64 -17.86
CA LYS A 31 -13.11 -47.87 -18.77
C LYS A 31 -11.82 -47.39 -18.10
N SER A 32 -11.00 -48.32 -17.64
CA SER A 32 -9.69 -48.02 -17.04
C SER A 32 -8.68 -47.57 -18.10
N ASN A 33 -7.97 -46.46 -17.84
CA ASN A 33 -6.78 -46.05 -18.59
C ASN A 33 -5.66 -47.11 -18.48
N SER A 34 -5.03 -47.42 -19.60
CA SER A 34 -4.16 -48.58 -19.84
C SER A 34 -2.71 -48.45 -19.33
N ILE A 35 -2.49 -47.91 -18.12
CA ILE A 35 -1.13 -47.76 -17.54
C ILE A 35 -0.77 -48.89 -16.56
N ILE A 36 -1.71 -49.79 -16.23
CA ILE A 36 -1.46 -50.92 -15.33
C ILE A 36 -1.56 -52.22 -16.12
N LYS A 37 -0.54 -52.50 -16.92
CA LYS A 37 -0.38 -53.80 -17.60
C LYS A 37 1.07 -54.25 -17.63
N LYS A 38 1.79 -54.04 -16.52
CA LYS A 38 3.06 -54.68 -16.21
C LYS A 38 3.09 -54.89 -14.71
N PHE A 39 3.51 -56.08 -14.28
CA PHE A 39 3.52 -56.60 -12.90
C PHE A 39 2.23 -57.33 -12.49
N GLY A 40 2.40 -58.66 -12.38
CA GLY A 40 1.35 -59.66 -12.23
C GLY A 40 0.79 -59.78 -10.82
N ARG A 41 -0.24 -60.60 -10.72
CA ARG A 41 -0.91 -61.02 -9.48
C ARG A 41 0.04 -61.85 -8.61
N THR A 42 0.08 -61.55 -7.32
CA THR A 42 0.39 -62.48 -6.22
C THR A 42 -0.51 -62.14 -5.04
N ASP A 43 -0.64 -63.09 -4.13
CA ASP A 43 -1.83 -63.39 -3.33
C ASP A 43 -2.12 -62.46 -2.14
N ALA A 44 -3.33 -62.60 -1.59
CA ALA A 44 -3.86 -61.84 -0.48
C ALA A 44 -3.11 -62.15 0.84
N ASN A 45 -2.43 -61.15 1.39
CA ASN A 45 -2.35 -60.74 2.80
C ASN A 45 -1.26 -59.65 2.92
N GLU A 46 -1.36 -58.83 3.96
CA GLU A 46 -0.42 -57.79 4.41
C GLU A 46 -0.73 -56.34 4.00
N ASP A 47 -0.68 -55.48 5.02
CA ASP A 47 -1.03 -54.08 5.05
C ASP A 47 -0.38 -53.28 3.93
N SER A 48 -1.10 -53.08 2.82
CA SER A 48 -0.65 -52.22 1.72
C SER A 48 -0.82 -50.74 2.09
N THR A 49 -0.09 -50.26 3.09
CA THR A 49 0.21 -48.82 3.21
C THR A 49 1.16 -48.49 2.08
N PHE A 50 0.61 -48.20 0.91
CA PHE A 50 1.40 -47.69 -0.22
C PHE A 50 2.16 -46.45 0.27
N PRO A 51 3.51 -46.44 0.21
CA PRO A 51 4.27 -45.28 0.64
C PRO A 51 3.92 -44.11 -0.28
N VAL A 52 3.22 -43.12 0.27
CA VAL A 52 2.92 -41.88 -0.44
C VAL A 52 4.26 -41.30 -0.91
N PRO A 53 4.46 -41.12 -2.23
CA PRO A 53 5.73 -40.63 -2.73
C PRO A 53 6.05 -39.28 -2.09
N PRO A 54 7.31 -39.05 -1.67
CA PRO A 54 7.67 -37.82 -0.99
C PRO A 54 7.31 -36.61 -1.87
N PRO A 55 6.70 -35.55 -1.31
CA PRO A 55 6.20 -34.45 -2.11
C PRO A 55 7.36 -33.81 -2.89
N SER A 56 7.11 -33.56 -4.18
CA SER A 56 8.09 -32.95 -5.08
C SER A 56 8.58 -31.61 -4.54
N LYS A 57 9.78 -31.17 -4.96
CA LYS A 57 10.34 -29.86 -4.56
C LYS A 57 9.35 -28.70 -4.81
N LYS A 58 8.55 -28.77 -5.89
CA LYS A 58 7.50 -27.79 -6.21
C LYS A 58 6.34 -27.84 -5.22
N GLN A 59 5.85 -29.04 -4.84
CA GLN A 59 4.79 -29.20 -3.84
C GLN A 59 5.25 -28.73 -2.46
N LYS A 60 6.47 -29.08 -2.02
CA LYS A 60 7.04 -28.56 -0.77
C LYS A 60 7.13 -27.04 -0.75
N ARG A 61 7.47 -26.41 -1.89
CA ARG A 61 7.51 -24.94 -2.02
C ARG A 61 6.10 -24.32 -1.89
N LYS A 62 5.10 -24.87 -2.59
CA LYS A 62 3.70 -24.42 -2.51
C LYS A 62 3.10 -24.62 -1.11
N GLN A 63 3.48 -25.71 -0.43
CA GLN A 63 3.02 -25.97 0.93
C GLN A 63 3.67 -25.02 1.95
N ARG A 64 4.95 -24.64 1.75
CA ARG A 64 5.61 -23.57 2.53
C ARG A 64 4.99 -22.20 2.28
N GLU A 65 4.66 -21.89 1.02
CA GLU A 65 3.97 -20.65 0.61
C GLU A 65 2.59 -20.51 1.28
N ARG A 66 1.87 -21.62 1.43
CA ARG A 66 0.58 -21.67 2.14
C ARG A 66 0.70 -21.51 3.65
N ARG A 67 1.81 -21.97 4.25
CA ARG A 67 2.05 -21.89 5.70
C ARG A 67 2.47 -20.48 6.11
N ASP A 68 3.32 -19.85 5.32
CA ASP A 68 3.81 -18.49 5.57
C ASP A 68 3.73 -17.66 4.28
N PRO A 69 2.66 -16.87 4.06
CA PRO A 69 2.54 -16.00 2.88
C PRO A 69 3.66 -14.93 2.83
N ASN A 70 4.35 -14.69 3.94
CA ASN A 70 5.53 -13.82 4.02
C ASN A 70 6.84 -14.52 3.63
N ALA A 71 6.92 -15.87 3.67
CA ALA A 71 8.17 -16.60 3.43
C ALA A 71 8.56 -16.71 1.94
N VAL A 72 7.64 -16.41 1.02
CA VAL A 72 7.85 -16.49 -0.44
C VAL A 72 8.06 -15.10 -1.07
N ARG A 73 7.97 -14.04 -0.29
CA ARG A 73 8.26 -12.68 -0.75
C ARG A 73 9.70 -12.62 -1.25
N LYS A 74 9.86 -12.48 -2.56
CA LYS A 74 11.18 -12.29 -3.19
C LYS A 74 11.82 -11.04 -2.59
N LYS A 75 13.16 -11.00 -2.46
CA LYS A 75 13.88 -9.77 -2.06
C LYS A 75 13.46 -8.62 -2.99
N GLY A 76 12.73 -7.64 -2.45
CA GLY A 76 12.16 -6.49 -3.18
C GLY A 76 10.62 -6.40 -3.19
N ASP A 77 9.92 -7.52 -2.94
CA ASP A 77 8.45 -7.60 -2.99
C ASP A 77 7.77 -6.84 -1.82
N ALA A 78 8.43 -6.78 -0.66
CA ALA A 78 7.94 -6.02 0.49
C ALA A 78 7.86 -4.51 0.25
N TRP A 79 8.71 -3.95 -0.64
CA TRP A 79 8.61 -2.55 -1.04
C TRP A 79 7.53 -2.33 -2.11
N ALA A 80 7.29 -3.33 -2.96
CA ALA A 80 6.20 -3.32 -3.93
C ALA A 80 4.82 -3.48 -3.27
N ALA A 81 4.77 -4.05 -2.06
CA ALA A 81 3.55 -4.19 -1.26
C ALA A 81 3.01 -2.86 -0.70
N PHE A 82 3.75 -1.75 -0.81
CA PHE A 82 3.19 -0.44 -0.48
C PHE A 82 2.14 -0.06 -1.53
N HIS A 83 0.86 -0.10 -1.12
CA HIS A 83 -0.23 0.36 -1.96
C HIS A 83 -0.07 1.85 -2.31
N ALA A 84 -0.43 2.20 -3.55
CA ALA A 84 -0.53 3.59 -3.96
C ALA A 84 -1.55 4.32 -3.07
N ALA A 85 -1.13 5.40 -2.43
CA ALA A 85 -1.97 6.14 -1.50
C ALA A 85 -2.92 7.07 -2.26
N THR A 86 -4.22 6.99 -1.97
CA THR A 86 -5.18 8.00 -2.41
C THR A 86 -4.81 9.34 -1.77
N ILE A 87 -4.51 10.34 -2.59
CA ILE A 87 -3.98 11.62 -2.13
C ILE A 87 -5.10 12.48 -1.53
N THR A 88 -5.42 12.24 -0.24
CA THR A 88 -6.34 13.05 0.57
C THR A 88 -5.77 14.44 0.85
N PRO A 89 -6.60 15.49 1.09
CA PRO A 89 -6.10 16.83 1.38
C PRO A 89 -5.22 16.90 2.64
N LYS A 90 -5.47 16.05 3.64
CA LYS A 90 -4.62 15.92 4.82
C LYS A 90 -3.23 15.39 4.44
N LEU A 91 -3.17 14.30 3.68
CA LEU A 91 -1.91 13.72 3.21
C LEU A 91 -1.12 14.69 2.31
N ARG A 92 -1.80 15.49 1.48
CA ARG A 92 -1.14 16.54 0.67
C ARG A 92 -0.40 17.55 1.54
N LYS A 93 -1.03 18.01 2.62
CA LYS A 93 -0.44 18.98 3.55
C LYS A 93 0.77 18.38 4.25
N GLU A 94 0.66 17.14 4.73
CA GLU A 94 1.77 16.44 5.38
C GLU A 94 2.97 16.26 4.46
N LEU A 95 2.76 15.78 3.23
CA LEU A 95 3.83 15.63 2.25
C LEU A 95 4.44 16.97 1.86
N ARG A 96 3.62 18.03 1.80
CA ARG A 96 4.11 19.38 1.52
C ARG A 96 5.00 19.91 2.64
N VAL A 97 4.63 19.67 3.90
CA VAL A 97 5.46 20.00 5.06
C VAL A 97 6.78 19.24 5.01
N LEU A 98 6.77 17.95 4.68
CA LEU A 98 7.98 17.14 4.55
C LEU A 98 8.92 17.66 3.45
N GLN A 99 8.37 18.11 2.31
CA GLN A 99 9.15 18.76 1.25
C GLN A 99 9.80 20.07 1.72
N MET A 100 9.11 20.83 2.56
CA MET A 100 9.54 22.14 3.07
C MET A 100 10.22 22.05 4.45
N ARG A 101 10.64 20.86 4.89
CA ARG A 101 11.20 20.64 6.24
C ARG A 101 12.38 21.55 6.59
N ASP A 102 13.17 21.93 5.59
CA ASP A 102 14.31 22.85 5.70
C ASP A 102 13.91 24.29 6.10
N GLN A 103 12.63 24.64 5.95
CA GLN A 103 12.10 25.96 6.25
C GLN A 103 11.40 26.01 7.62
N LEU A 104 11.24 24.88 8.31
CA LEU A 104 10.56 24.81 9.60
C LEU A 104 11.48 25.21 10.76
N ASP A 105 12.75 24.80 10.68
CA ASP A 105 13.75 25.05 11.70
C ASP A 105 15.01 25.65 11.04
N PRO A 106 15.39 26.90 11.36
CA PRO A 106 16.55 27.56 10.77
C PRO A 106 17.88 26.88 11.13
N LYS A 107 17.91 26.02 12.16
CA LYS A 107 19.12 25.34 12.64
C LYS A 107 19.33 23.97 12.01
N ARG A 108 18.32 23.41 11.32
CA ARG A 108 18.37 22.06 10.77
C ARG A 108 18.35 22.10 9.25
N PHE A 109 19.53 21.91 8.67
CA PHE A 109 19.68 21.81 7.21
C PHE A 109 19.54 20.37 6.75
N PHE A 110 18.56 20.10 5.91
CA PHE A 110 18.37 18.78 5.32
C PHE A 110 18.96 18.69 3.91
N LYS A 111 19.30 17.47 3.49
CA LYS A 111 19.62 17.23 2.08
C LYS A 111 18.42 17.62 1.21
N LYS A 112 18.68 18.49 0.22
CA LYS A 112 17.66 18.96 -0.71
C LYS A 112 17.09 17.79 -1.49
N THR A 113 15.81 17.50 -1.28
CA THR A 113 15.07 16.60 -2.16
C THR A 113 14.93 17.33 -3.51
N GLY A 114 15.29 16.67 -4.61
CA GLY A 114 15.24 17.29 -5.95
C GLY A 114 13.87 17.92 -6.23
N LYS A 115 13.82 18.90 -7.15
CA LYS A 115 12.64 19.72 -7.53
C LYS A 115 11.50 18.92 -8.18
N LYS A 116 11.30 17.64 -7.84
CA LYS A 116 10.18 16.84 -8.30
C LYS A 116 8.91 17.45 -7.70
N LYS A 117 8.18 18.18 -8.54
CA LYS A 117 6.90 18.82 -8.18
C LYS A 117 5.82 17.80 -7.82
N LYS A 118 5.96 16.56 -8.30
CA LYS A 118 5.01 15.47 -8.03
C LYS A 118 5.26 14.89 -6.64
N LEU A 119 4.18 14.79 -5.86
CA LEU A 119 4.14 14.05 -4.61
C LEU A 119 4.41 12.57 -4.88
N ASN A 120 5.02 11.87 -3.92
CA ASN A 120 5.24 10.43 -4.05
C ASN A 120 3.88 9.71 -4.04
N THR A 121 3.69 8.75 -4.96
CA THR A 121 2.43 8.02 -5.13
C THR A 121 2.23 6.94 -4.06
N ASN A 122 3.31 6.29 -3.62
CA ASN A 122 3.25 5.17 -2.68
C ASN A 122 3.78 5.67 -1.34
N VAL A 123 2.87 5.97 -0.40
CA VAL A 123 3.21 6.50 0.92
C VAL A 123 2.33 5.82 1.96
N GLN A 124 2.92 5.39 3.06
CA GLN A 124 2.20 4.95 4.25
C GLN A 124 2.55 5.86 5.42
N ILE A 125 1.55 6.28 6.17
CA ILE A 125 1.74 7.02 7.42
C ILE A 125 1.79 6.00 8.54
N GLY A 126 2.87 6.03 9.32
CA GLY A 126 3.03 5.23 10.54
C GLY A 126 3.29 6.13 11.74
N GLN A 127 3.11 5.57 12.94
CA GLN A 127 3.50 6.20 14.19
C GLN A 127 4.76 5.51 14.71
N MET A 128 5.66 6.27 15.33
CA MET A 128 6.83 5.71 16.02
C MET A 128 6.36 4.98 17.28
N ILE A 129 6.84 3.76 17.47
CA ILE A 129 6.65 2.98 18.70
C ILE A 129 7.96 3.08 19.47
N ASP A 130 7.90 3.63 20.67
CA ASP A 130 9.08 3.85 21.49
C ASP A 130 9.68 2.53 21.98
N GLY A 131 11.01 2.47 22.01
CA GLY A 131 11.73 1.31 22.51
C GLY A 131 11.56 1.14 24.04
N PRO A 132 11.80 -0.07 24.56
CA PRO A 132 11.75 -0.32 26.01
C PRO A 132 12.87 0.38 26.78
N THR A 133 14.00 0.69 26.14
CA THR A 133 15.19 1.26 26.77
C THR A 133 15.11 2.80 26.92
N ASP A 134 14.31 3.48 26.11
CA ASP A 134 14.24 4.94 26.09
C ASP A 134 12.98 5.44 26.80
N TRP A 135 13.07 5.50 28.13
CA TRP A 135 11.93 5.90 28.96
C TRP A 135 11.87 7.41 29.20
N TYR A 136 13.02 8.07 29.33
CA TYR A 136 13.10 9.39 29.93
C TYR A 136 13.27 10.55 28.94
N VAL A 137 13.89 10.34 27.77
CA VAL A 137 14.29 11.44 26.88
C VAL A 137 13.48 11.46 25.60
N ASP A 138 13.38 10.33 24.89
CA ASP A 138 12.79 10.34 23.54
C ASP A 138 11.28 10.05 23.53
N ARG A 139 10.75 9.49 24.63
CA ARG A 139 9.34 9.09 24.74
C ARG A 139 8.40 10.30 24.76
N ALA A 140 7.48 10.34 23.81
CA ALA A 140 6.44 11.36 23.78
C ALA A 140 5.39 11.11 24.87
N THR A 141 5.12 12.11 25.71
CA THR A 141 4.01 12.02 26.67
C THR A 141 2.67 11.99 25.95
N LYS A 142 1.63 11.43 26.57
CA LYS A 142 0.26 11.36 26.01
C LYS A 142 -0.28 12.73 25.56
N LYS A 143 0.17 13.82 26.18
CA LYS A 143 -0.21 15.20 25.83
C LYS A 143 0.51 15.71 24.59
N GLN A 144 1.75 15.27 24.37
CA GLN A 144 2.56 15.65 23.21
C GLN A 144 2.28 14.75 22.00
N ALA A 145 1.82 13.51 22.22
CA ALA A 145 1.45 12.59 21.15
C ALA A 145 0.31 13.14 20.29
N ARG A 146 0.51 13.19 18.96
CA ARG A 146 -0.48 13.68 17.99
C ARG A 146 -0.71 12.68 16.87
N LYS A 147 -1.87 12.81 16.23
CA LYS A 147 -2.30 11.94 15.11
C LYS A 147 -1.62 12.27 13.78
N SER A 148 -0.87 13.38 13.70
CA SER A 148 -0.22 13.85 12.48
C SER A 148 1.08 14.60 12.82
N ALA A 149 2.07 14.46 11.95
CA ALA A 149 3.32 15.21 12.03
C ALA A 149 3.11 16.73 11.88
N LEU A 150 2.12 17.14 11.07
CA LEU A 150 1.78 18.54 10.90
C LEU A 150 1.21 19.13 12.20
N ASP A 151 0.31 18.40 12.86
CA ASP A 151 -0.28 18.84 14.13
C ASP A 151 0.80 18.97 15.21
N SER A 152 1.74 18.01 15.26
CA SER A 152 2.88 18.09 16.17
C SER A 152 3.77 19.31 15.89
N ALA A 153 4.00 19.65 14.63
CA ALA A 153 4.80 20.82 14.26
C ALA A 153 4.10 22.14 14.61
N LEU A 154 2.78 22.21 14.46
CA LEU A 154 1.99 23.38 14.84
C LEU A 154 1.88 23.56 16.36
N GLU A 155 2.00 22.51 17.16
CA GLU A 155 2.00 22.64 18.62
C GLU A 155 3.27 23.33 19.15
N SER A 156 4.41 23.14 18.46
CA SER A 156 5.68 23.73 18.87
C SER A 156 5.66 25.26 18.81
N LYS A 157 5.90 25.90 19.97
CA LYS A 157 5.97 27.35 20.10
C LYS A 157 7.13 27.94 19.29
N ASP A 158 8.26 27.25 19.24
CA ASP A 158 9.47 27.72 18.55
C ASP A 158 9.24 27.79 17.04
N VAL A 159 8.67 26.72 16.49
CA VAL A 159 8.30 26.64 15.05
C VAL A 159 7.28 27.72 14.72
N ARG A 160 6.26 27.90 15.55
CA ARG A 160 5.24 28.95 15.37
C ARG A 160 5.83 30.35 15.43
N GLY A 161 6.69 30.62 16.40
CA GLY A 161 7.34 31.91 16.58
C GLY A 161 8.19 32.26 15.37
N TYR A 162 9.05 31.34 14.94
CA TYR A 162 9.89 31.51 13.76
C TYR A 162 9.09 31.74 12.48
N ILE A 163 8.10 30.88 12.19
CA ILE A 163 7.25 31.00 11.00
C ILE A 163 6.52 32.34 11.00
N LYS A 164 5.97 32.77 12.14
CA LYS A 164 5.27 34.07 12.25
C LYS A 164 6.21 35.24 11.98
N SER A 165 7.39 35.26 12.62
CA SER A 165 8.36 36.34 12.45
C SER A 165 8.87 36.43 11.01
N LYS A 166 9.28 35.30 10.41
CA LYS A 166 9.72 35.27 9.01
C LYS A 166 8.60 35.61 8.04
N PHE A 167 7.37 35.19 8.32
CA PHE A 167 6.22 35.56 7.49
C PHE A 167 6.03 37.08 7.48
N LEU A 168 6.04 37.74 8.65
CA LEU A 168 5.89 39.19 8.74
C LEU A 168 7.04 39.93 8.05
N GLU A 169 8.28 39.47 8.22
CA GLU A 169 9.45 40.02 7.53
C GLU A 169 9.29 39.91 6.00
N ILE A 170 8.88 38.75 5.50
CA ILE A 170 8.63 38.53 4.06
C ILE A 170 7.46 39.38 3.56
N GLN A 171 6.40 39.57 4.35
CA GLN A 171 5.27 40.42 3.96
C GLN A 171 5.66 41.91 3.92
N ALA A 172 6.52 42.35 4.85
CA ALA A 172 7.06 43.71 4.85
C ALA A 172 8.05 43.94 3.70
N SER A 173 8.88 42.93 3.37
CA SER A 173 9.87 43.02 2.31
C SER A 173 9.26 42.87 0.91
N LYS A 174 8.11 42.20 0.78
CA LYS A 174 7.37 42.12 -0.49
C LYS A 174 6.92 43.53 -0.86
N PRO A 175 7.52 44.15 -1.90
CA PRO A 175 7.11 45.48 -2.28
C PRO A 175 5.64 45.44 -2.69
N VAL A 176 4.86 46.41 -2.23
CA VAL A 176 3.44 46.61 -2.60
C VAL A 176 3.38 47.11 -4.06
N LEU A 177 3.92 46.31 -4.98
CA LEU A 177 4.19 46.67 -6.37
C LEU A 177 2.90 46.79 -7.20
N HIS A 178 1.73 46.57 -6.59
CA HIS A 178 0.41 46.64 -7.24
C HIS A 178 -0.46 47.85 -6.85
N LYS A 179 -0.01 48.77 -5.99
CA LYS A 179 -0.84 49.94 -5.59
C LYS A 179 -0.32 51.33 -5.98
N ARG A 180 0.71 51.47 -6.85
CA ARG A 180 1.20 52.81 -7.29
C ARG A 180 1.30 53.03 -8.80
N LYS A 181 0.44 52.37 -9.59
CA LYS A 181 0.13 52.79 -10.97
C LYS A 181 -1.39 52.76 -11.26
N LYS A 182 -2.20 53.41 -10.42
CA LYS A 182 -3.48 53.97 -10.91
C LYS A 182 -3.20 55.40 -11.35
N GLY A 183 -3.38 55.63 -12.65
CA GLY A 183 -2.77 56.72 -13.38
C GLY A 183 -3.03 58.11 -12.79
N LYS A 184 -1.95 58.89 -12.71
CA LYS A 184 -2.08 60.33 -12.98
C LYS A 184 -2.45 60.46 -14.45
N GLY A 185 -3.74 60.31 -14.76
CA GLY A 185 -4.28 60.71 -16.05
C GLY A 185 -3.85 62.15 -16.27
N ARG A 186 -3.01 62.37 -17.28
CA ARG A 186 -2.69 63.72 -17.77
C ARG A 186 -4.03 64.37 -18.07
N LYS A 187 -4.49 65.31 -17.23
CA LYS A 187 -5.58 66.21 -17.61
C LYS A 187 -5.09 66.90 -18.88
N ARG A 188 -5.62 66.52 -20.04
CA ARG A 188 -5.41 67.25 -21.29
C ARG A 188 -6.03 68.62 -21.03
N LYS A 189 -5.20 69.64 -20.84
CA LYS A 189 -5.66 71.03 -20.79
C LYS A 189 -6.43 71.29 -22.09
N GLY A 190 -7.64 71.81 -21.95
CA GLY A 190 -8.52 72.13 -23.05
C GLY A 190 -7.79 72.92 -24.13
N ARG A 191 -8.05 72.54 -25.38
CA ARG A 191 -7.63 73.30 -26.54
C ARG A 191 -8.82 74.19 -26.90
N LYS A 192 -8.55 75.50 -26.93
CA LYS A 192 -9.45 76.57 -27.37
C LYS A 192 -9.94 76.31 -28.79
#